data_AF-A0A2N9BJ26-F1
#
_entry.id   AF-A0A2N9BJ26-F1
#
_cell.length_a   1.000
_cell.length_b   1.000
_cell.length_c   1.000
_cell.angle_alpha   90.00
_cell.angle_beta   90.00
_cell.angle_gamma   90.00
#
_symmetry.space_group_name_H-M   'P 1'
#
loop_
_entity.id
_entity.type
_entity.pdbx_description
1 polymer ?
#
loop_
_entity_poly.entity_id
_entity_poly.type
_entity_poly.pdbx_seq_one_letter_code
_entity_poly.pdbx_strand_id
1 'polypeptide(L)'
;MPDIAFATSGSTGPPVTWLRTEEQLHAEVTLVHEAVLDSARFGRVVSYAPPGHLYGRLYGRELPRLADVPVTGLWDEPLTVPPLDDGVPTLLVCLPSTWQLLARHVPALARHGRVTALHSTGPATPAAHHVAGRLADTGFRAHELLGSTETGAVAHRPVAGERTTGLPWRLLPDVEMLPGSVADGDGAARRLRVASPRLARRAGAEAPTADWELPDLVAPAGPRAFQHLGRASRLVKVNGVRCDLAHVEDLARARCPGLDLVCAPVSDPVRGEHYEVFYASAEPVDPAALRRSLGRLPSGLPAPRAVHRVPRIPRSSTGKVRTAELTAARPTQEAEHV
;
A
#
# COMPACT_ATOMS: atom_id res chain seq x y z
N MET A 1 1.22 0.06 31.91
CA MET A 1 1.06 1.28 31.09
C MET A 1 -0.21 1.13 30.27
N PRO A 2 -0.95 2.22 29.97
CA PRO A 2 -2.21 2.12 29.23
C PRO A 2 -1.95 1.74 27.76
N ASP A 3 -2.89 1.01 27.17
CA ASP A 3 -2.83 0.66 25.75
C ASP A 3 -3.01 1.91 24.86
N ILE A 4 -2.38 1.86 23.70
CA ILE A 4 -2.42 2.90 22.67
C ILE A 4 -3.44 2.50 21.61
N ALA A 5 -4.42 3.37 21.38
CA ALA A 5 -5.50 3.13 20.44
C ALA A 5 -5.19 3.62 19.02
N PHE A 6 -5.53 2.80 18.03
CA PHE A 6 -5.46 3.10 16.61
C PHE A 6 -6.79 2.76 15.93
N ALA A 7 -7.43 3.76 15.33
CA ALA A 7 -8.68 3.57 14.60
C ALA A 7 -8.40 3.21 13.13
N THR A 8 -9.11 2.22 12.62
CA THR A 8 -9.14 1.85 11.20
C THR A 8 -10.50 2.18 10.62
N SER A 9 -10.54 2.84 9.46
CA SER A 9 -11.77 2.93 8.66
C SER A 9 -11.95 1.60 7.94
N GLY A 10 -13.00 0.85 8.27
CA GLY A 10 -13.36 -0.34 7.53
C GLY A 10 -13.68 0.03 6.08
N SER A 11 -13.33 -0.82 5.12
CA SER A 11 -13.73 -0.63 3.71
C SER A 11 -15.24 -0.79 3.49
N THR A 12 -15.95 -1.37 4.45
CA THR A 12 -17.36 -1.77 4.35
C THR A 12 -18.14 -1.61 5.66
N GLY A 13 -17.61 -0.92 6.68
CA GLY A 13 -18.23 -0.87 8.01
C GLY A 13 -17.71 0.25 8.92
N PRO A 14 -18.28 0.39 10.14
CA PRO A 14 -17.89 1.43 11.08
C PRO A 14 -16.42 1.29 11.50
N PRO A 15 -15.76 2.39 11.91
CA PRO A 15 -14.37 2.33 12.34
C PRO A 15 -14.13 1.31 13.45
N VAL A 16 -13.06 0.53 13.34
CA VAL A 16 -12.64 -0.44 14.36
C VAL A 16 -11.41 0.09 15.07
N THR A 17 -11.47 0.11 16.40
CA THR A 17 -10.36 0.50 17.26
C THR A 17 -9.54 -0.72 17.68
N TRP A 18 -8.24 -0.61 17.46
CA TRP A 18 -7.21 -1.59 17.82
C TRP A 18 -6.30 -1.00 18.88
N LEU A 19 -5.94 -1.81 19.86
CA LEU A 19 -5.17 -1.47 21.04
C LEU A 19 -3.82 -2.19 20.96
N ARG A 20 -2.74 -1.44 21.19
CA ARG A 20 -1.37 -1.98 21.25
C ARG A 20 -0.65 -1.46 22.49
N THR A 21 0.21 -2.28 23.06
CA THR A 21 1.06 -1.86 24.19
C THR A 21 2.29 -1.09 23.69
N GLU A 22 2.95 -0.34 24.57
CA GLU A 22 4.24 0.29 24.27
C GLU A 22 5.31 -0.75 23.91
N GLU A 23 5.29 -1.91 24.58
CA GLU A 23 6.18 -3.04 24.29
C GLU A 23 6.00 -3.55 22.87
N GLN A 24 4.76 -3.68 22.39
CA GLN A 24 4.50 -4.07 20.99
C GLN A 24 5.02 -3.04 19.99
N LEU A 25 4.89 -1.74 20.27
CA LEU A 25 5.44 -0.70 19.40
C LEU A 25 6.98 -0.72 19.39
N HIS A 26 7.60 -0.85 20.56
CA HIS A 26 9.05 -0.96 20.70
C HIS A 26 9.59 -2.19 19.96
N ALA A 27 8.98 -3.36 20.19
CA ALA A 27 9.36 -4.61 19.53
C ALA A 27 9.27 -4.49 18.00
N GLU A 28 8.23 -3.86 17.46
CA GLU A 28 8.09 -3.67 16.01
C GLU A 28 9.17 -2.76 15.44
N VAL A 29 9.43 -1.62 16.10
CA VAL A 29 10.46 -0.67 15.67
C VAL A 29 11.83 -1.32 15.67
N THR A 30 12.20 -1.99 16.76
CA THR A 30 13.49 -2.70 16.87
C THR A 30 13.63 -3.76 15.79
N LEU A 31 12.59 -4.59 15.62
CA LEU A 31 12.58 -5.66 14.62
C LEU A 31 12.76 -5.13 13.19
N VAL A 32 12.04 -4.06 12.81
CA VAL A 32 12.14 -3.49 11.47
C VAL A 32 13.45 -2.72 11.28
N HIS A 33 13.95 -2.06 12.33
CA HIS A 33 15.26 -1.41 12.29
C HIS A 33 16.38 -2.42 12.01
N GLU A 34 16.36 -3.57 12.69
CA GLU A 34 17.34 -4.64 12.50
C GLU A 34 17.15 -5.39 11.17
N ALA A 35 15.95 -5.88 10.88
CA ALA A 35 15.71 -6.80 9.77
C ALA A 35 15.52 -6.11 8.41
N VAL A 36 15.17 -4.83 8.39
CA VAL A 36 14.82 -4.10 7.15
C VAL A 36 15.73 -2.92 6.89
N LEU A 37 16.12 -2.19 7.94
CA LEU A 37 16.96 -1.00 7.84
C LEU A 37 18.44 -1.28 8.16
N ASP A 38 18.81 -2.57 8.28
CA ASP A 38 20.18 -3.03 8.55
C ASP A 38 20.84 -2.35 9.77
N SER A 39 20.04 -2.05 10.80
CA SER A 39 20.46 -1.30 12.00
C SER A 39 21.16 0.02 11.67
N ALA A 40 20.81 0.65 10.54
CA ALA A 40 21.44 1.88 10.08
C ALA A 40 21.30 3.01 11.11
N ARG A 41 22.37 3.81 11.27
CA ARG A 41 22.34 5.02 12.08
C ARG A 41 21.84 6.20 11.25
N PHE A 42 20.72 6.79 11.67
CA PHE A 42 20.16 7.97 11.05
C PHE A 42 20.54 9.23 11.83
N GLY A 43 20.90 10.30 11.12
CA GLY A 43 21.04 11.63 11.70
C GLY A 43 19.74 12.42 11.69
N ARG A 44 18.75 12.00 10.90
CA ARG A 44 17.42 12.62 10.83
C ARG A 44 16.36 11.61 10.36
N VAL A 45 15.14 11.79 10.86
CA VAL A 45 13.92 11.19 10.30
C VAL A 45 13.04 12.30 9.70
N VAL A 46 12.52 12.09 8.49
CA VAL A 46 11.48 12.95 7.90
C VAL A 46 10.25 12.10 7.66
N SER A 47 9.13 12.43 8.32
CA SER A 47 7.91 11.63 8.26
C SER A 47 6.79 12.34 7.52
N TYR A 48 6.32 11.74 6.43
CA TYR A 48 5.07 12.13 5.75
C TYR A 48 3.86 11.37 6.28
N ALA A 49 4.07 10.37 7.14
CA ALA A 49 3.01 9.56 7.72
C ALA A 49 2.49 10.22 9.02
N PRO A 50 1.18 10.51 9.14
CA PRO A 50 0.63 11.13 10.35
C PRO A 50 0.78 10.20 11.58
N PRO A 51 1.20 10.73 12.74
CA PRO A 51 1.48 9.92 13.94
C PRO A 51 0.21 9.36 14.62
N GLY A 52 -0.98 9.78 14.19
CA GLY A 52 -2.25 9.18 14.61
C GLY A 52 -2.53 7.80 14.00
N HIS A 53 -1.82 7.43 12.93
CA HIS A 53 -1.87 6.10 12.33
C HIS A 53 -0.69 5.26 12.81
N LEU A 54 -0.86 3.93 12.92
CA LEU A 54 0.17 3.03 13.43
C LEU A 54 1.53 3.21 12.73
N TYR A 55 1.53 3.27 11.39
CA TYR A 55 2.76 3.44 10.61
C TYR A 55 3.51 4.74 10.95
N GLY A 56 2.80 5.88 10.98
CA GLY A 56 3.40 7.16 11.35
C GLY A 56 3.81 7.20 12.83
N ARG A 57 3.06 6.53 13.71
CA ARG A 57 3.42 6.40 15.13
C ARG A 57 4.73 5.63 15.31
N LEU A 58 4.87 4.49 14.65
CA LEU A 58 6.05 3.63 14.75
C LEU A 58 7.30 4.34 14.22
N TYR A 59 7.26 4.77 12.96
CA TYR A 59 8.49 5.21 12.28
C TYR A 59 8.70 6.73 12.30
N GLY A 60 7.64 7.51 12.54
CA GLY A 60 7.71 8.97 12.70
C GLY A 60 7.75 9.45 14.15
N ARG A 61 7.62 8.56 15.15
CA ARG A 61 7.70 8.94 16.57
C ARG A 61 8.46 7.94 17.43
N GLU A 62 8.10 6.66 17.43
CA GLU A 62 8.74 5.69 18.34
C GLU A 62 10.19 5.38 17.92
N LEU A 63 10.45 5.14 16.63
CA LEU A 63 11.81 4.95 16.11
C LEU A 63 12.75 6.13 16.42
N PRO A 64 12.43 7.39 16.03
CA PRO A 64 13.31 8.51 16.37
C PRO A 64 13.46 8.72 17.88
N ARG A 65 12.42 8.45 18.69
CA ARG A 65 12.52 8.54 20.15
C ARG A 65 13.49 7.50 20.74
N LEU A 66 13.44 6.26 20.26
CA LEU A 66 14.31 5.18 20.74
C LEU A 66 15.76 5.34 20.27
N ALA A 67 15.95 5.91 19.07
CA ALA A 67 17.26 6.14 18.49
C ALA A 67 17.87 7.50 18.87
N ASP A 68 17.15 8.36 19.60
CA ASP A 68 17.50 9.76 19.90
C ASP A 68 17.86 10.57 18.65
N VAL A 69 16.98 10.50 17.63
CA VAL A 69 17.17 11.13 16.32
C VAL A 69 16.12 12.23 16.11
N PRO A 70 16.51 13.43 15.63
CA PRO A 70 15.55 14.49 15.34
C PRO A 70 14.57 14.08 14.23
N VAL A 71 13.29 14.44 14.42
CA VAL A 71 12.23 14.16 13.45
C VAL A 71 11.61 15.44 12.89
N THR A 72 11.42 15.48 11.57
CA THR A 72 10.65 16.51 10.87
C THR A 72 9.35 15.89 10.36
N GLY A 73 8.21 16.33 10.89
CA GLY A 73 6.88 15.89 10.44
C GLY A 73 6.37 16.75 9.28
N LEU A 74 6.09 16.15 8.12
CA LEU A 74 5.58 16.80 6.91
C LEU A 74 4.24 16.21 6.45
N TRP A 75 3.49 15.57 7.36
CA TRP A 75 2.19 14.97 7.02
C TRP A 75 1.08 16.00 6.78
N ASP A 76 1.19 17.21 7.35
CA ASP A 76 0.25 18.32 7.10
C ASP A 76 0.65 19.15 5.86
N GLU A 77 1.90 19.03 5.41
CA GLU A 77 2.45 19.70 4.22
C GLU A 77 3.08 18.68 3.26
N PRO A 78 2.30 17.73 2.69
CA PRO A 78 2.84 16.57 1.97
C PRO A 78 3.54 16.89 0.64
N LEU A 79 3.53 18.16 0.22
CA LEU A 79 4.23 18.65 -0.98
C LEU A 79 5.55 19.36 -0.64
N THR A 80 5.84 19.58 0.64
CA THR A 80 7.09 20.19 1.10
C THR A 80 8.24 19.21 0.87
N VAL A 81 9.27 19.66 0.16
CA VAL A 81 10.49 18.88 -0.14
C VAL A 81 11.17 18.50 1.18
N PRO A 82 11.63 17.25 1.36
CA PRO A 82 12.28 16.88 2.61
C PRO A 82 13.58 17.66 2.77
N PRO A 83 13.91 18.14 3.98
CA PRO A 83 15.23 18.70 4.24
C PRO A 83 16.27 17.59 4.09
N LEU A 84 17.19 17.77 3.14
CA LEU A 84 18.30 16.85 2.88
C LEU A 84 19.61 17.63 3.09
N ASP A 85 20.43 17.15 4.02
CA ASP A 85 21.71 17.75 4.38
C ASP A 85 22.85 16.84 3.91
N ASP A 86 23.94 17.42 3.39
CA ASP A 86 25.09 16.64 2.92
C ASP A 86 25.71 15.84 4.08
N GLY A 87 25.95 14.55 3.86
CA GLY A 87 26.57 13.66 4.83
C GLY A 87 25.66 13.18 5.97
N VAL A 88 24.44 13.70 6.11
CA VAL A 88 23.47 13.32 7.16
C VAL A 88 22.61 12.14 6.67
N PRO A 89 22.78 10.91 7.23
CA PRO A 89 21.95 9.79 6.85
C PRO A 89 20.49 10.04 7.25
N THR A 90 19.58 10.02 6.27
CA THR A 90 18.19 10.43 6.46
C THR A 90 17.24 9.28 6.19
N LEU A 91 16.35 9.00 7.14
CA LEU A 91 15.21 8.09 6.96
C LEU A 91 13.99 8.90 6.50
N LEU A 92 13.45 8.58 5.33
CA LEU A 92 12.17 9.09 4.85
C LEU A 92 11.07 8.07 5.14
N VAL A 93 10.06 8.45 5.91
CA VAL A 93 8.86 7.64 6.17
C VAL A 93 7.79 8.06 5.16
N CYS A 94 7.67 7.28 4.09
CA CYS A 94 6.95 7.62 2.87
C CYS A 94 5.54 7.03 2.84
N LEU A 95 4.62 7.81 2.27
CA LEU A 95 3.30 7.35 1.80
C LEU A 95 3.34 7.16 0.27
N PRO A 96 2.33 6.51 -0.36
CA PRO A 96 2.26 6.39 -1.81
C PRO A 96 2.43 7.72 -2.57
N SER A 97 1.86 8.82 -2.04
CA SER A 97 1.96 10.16 -2.63
C SER A 97 3.35 10.79 -2.52
N THR A 98 4.12 10.46 -1.48
CA THR A 98 5.48 11.00 -1.26
C THR A 98 6.37 10.73 -2.47
N TRP A 99 6.20 9.59 -3.13
CA TRP A 99 6.99 9.21 -4.29
C TRP A 99 6.82 10.13 -5.51
N GLN A 100 5.64 10.77 -5.67
CA GLN A 100 5.42 11.75 -6.73
C GLN A 100 6.20 13.04 -6.49
N LEU A 101 6.35 13.44 -5.22
CA LEU A 101 7.23 14.52 -4.82
C LEU A 101 8.70 14.12 -5.06
N LEU A 102 9.14 12.98 -4.54
CA LEU A 102 10.52 12.51 -4.69
C LEU A 102 10.96 12.35 -6.15
N ALA A 103 10.06 11.93 -7.04
CA ALA A 103 10.33 11.83 -8.48
C ALA A 103 10.75 13.16 -9.12
N ARG A 104 10.27 14.29 -8.58
CA ARG A 104 10.63 15.65 -9.05
C ARG A 104 11.99 16.12 -8.50
N HIS A 105 12.52 15.45 -7.48
CA HIS A 105 13.72 15.84 -6.75
C HIS A 105 14.83 14.77 -6.78
N VAL A 106 14.80 13.87 -7.76
CA VAL A 106 15.84 12.85 -7.97
C VAL A 106 17.27 13.42 -7.96
N PRO A 107 17.59 14.57 -8.60
CA PRO A 107 18.94 15.13 -8.55
C PRO A 107 19.41 15.48 -7.12
N ALA A 108 18.52 16.00 -6.27
CA ALA A 108 18.86 16.29 -4.88
C ALA A 108 19.09 15.01 -4.07
N LEU A 109 18.22 14.01 -4.23
CA LEU A 109 18.38 12.70 -3.58
C LEU A 109 19.70 12.03 -3.96
N ALA A 110 20.08 12.10 -5.24
CA ALA A 110 21.35 11.55 -5.72
C ALA A 110 22.57 12.24 -5.09
N ARG A 111 22.50 13.58 -4.92
CA ARG A 111 23.57 14.39 -4.34
C ARG A 111 23.85 14.04 -2.88
N HIS A 112 22.79 13.89 -2.07
CA HIS A 112 22.93 13.66 -0.63
C HIS A 112 23.29 12.20 -0.29
N GLY A 113 22.98 11.25 -1.18
CA GLY A 113 23.58 9.91 -1.24
C GLY A 113 23.31 8.96 -0.07
N ARG A 114 22.84 9.40 1.10
CA ARG A 114 22.59 8.57 2.30
C ARG A 114 21.13 8.66 2.73
N VAL A 115 20.23 8.35 1.81
CA VAL A 115 18.78 8.44 2.04
C VAL A 115 18.18 7.05 1.97
N THR A 116 17.50 6.64 3.05
CA THR A 116 16.71 5.41 3.09
C THR A 116 15.23 5.77 3.13
N ALA A 117 14.45 5.28 2.17
CA ALA A 117 13.00 5.44 2.15
C ALA A 117 12.32 4.18 2.67
N LEU A 118 11.53 4.31 3.73
CA LEU A 118 10.62 3.28 4.19
C LEU A 118 9.23 3.61 3.66
N HIS A 119 8.56 2.67 3.03
CA HIS A 119 7.25 2.85 2.40
C HIS A 119 6.25 1.81 2.94
N SER A 120 5.01 2.24 3.18
CA SER A 120 3.91 1.33 3.53
C SER A 120 2.57 1.99 3.20
N THR A 121 1.48 1.49 3.80
CA THR A 121 0.09 1.98 3.70
C THR A 121 -0.62 1.75 2.36
N GLY A 122 0.13 1.28 1.35
CA GLY A 122 -0.35 0.85 0.04
C GLY A 122 0.82 0.26 -0.77
N PRO A 123 0.55 -0.32 -1.95
CA PRO A 123 1.61 -0.85 -2.80
C PRO A 123 2.58 0.24 -3.25
N ALA A 124 3.84 -0.13 -3.48
CA ALA A 124 4.83 0.72 -4.12
C ALA A 124 4.27 1.22 -5.47
N THR A 125 4.38 2.53 -5.70
CA THR A 125 3.82 3.15 -6.89
C THR A 125 4.80 3.07 -8.06
N PRO A 126 4.36 3.26 -9.32
CA PRO A 126 5.28 3.42 -10.44
C PRO A 126 6.33 4.51 -10.22
N ALA A 127 5.96 5.61 -9.53
CA ALA A 127 6.91 6.66 -9.15
C ALA A 127 7.96 6.17 -8.14
N ALA A 128 7.58 5.27 -7.21
CA ALA A 128 8.53 4.66 -6.29
C ALA A 128 9.60 3.85 -7.02
N HIS A 129 9.16 3.00 -7.95
CA HIS A 129 10.07 2.22 -8.80
C HIS A 129 10.93 3.10 -9.69
N HIS A 130 10.36 4.17 -10.26
CA HIS A 130 11.11 5.14 -11.05
C HIS A 130 12.23 5.81 -10.23
N VAL A 131 11.92 6.34 -9.05
CA VAL A 131 12.90 6.98 -8.15
C VAL A 131 13.99 5.99 -7.75
N ALA A 132 13.58 4.82 -7.25
CA ALA A 132 14.54 3.81 -6.79
C ALA A 132 15.43 3.28 -7.94
N GLY A 133 14.88 3.14 -9.15
CA GLY A 133 15.64 2.76 -10.34
C GLY A 133 16.62 3.84 -10.78
N ARG A 134 16.22 5.11 -10.79
CA ARG A 134 17.09 6.26 -11.12
C ARG A 134 18.23 6.46 -10.14
N LEU A 135 18.09 5.96 -8.92
CA LEU A 135 19.06 6.11 -7.83
C LEU A 135 19.78 4.79 -7.48
N ALA A 136 19.64 3.74 -8.30
CA ALA A 136 20.16 2.40 -8.01
C ALA A 136 21.69 2.38 -7.78
N ASP A 137 22.44 3.21 -8.51
CA ASP A 137 23.90 3.30 -8.43
C ASP A 137 24.39 4.30 -7.36
N THR A 138 23.47 4.80 -6.52
CA THR A 138 23.78 5.71 -5.41
C THR A 138 23.66 4.98 -4.07
N GLY A 139 23.86 5.68 -2.95
CA GLY A 139 23.57 5.13 -1.62
C GLY A 139 22.08 5.22 -1.22
N PHE A 140 21.18 5.62 -2.13
CA PHE A 140 19.73 5.58 -1.89
C PHE A 140 19.26 4.13 -1.71
N ARG A 141 18.43 3.90 -0.69
CA ARG A 141 17.78 2.60 -0.45
C ARG A 141 16.30 2.81 -0.24
N ALA A 142 15.49 1.84 -0.65
CA ALA A 142 14.06 1.89 -0.44
C ALA A 142 13.51 0.51 -0.08
N HIS A 143 12.62 0.48 0.91
CA HIS A 143 12.01 -0.73 1.42
C HIS A 143 10.51 -0.52 1.55
N GLU A 144 9.75 -1.55 1.22
CA GLU A 144 8.31 -1.57 1.37
C GLU A 144 7.93 -2.59 2.46
N LEU A 145 6.99 -2.20 3.33
CA LEU A 145 6.42 -3.04 4.38
C LEU A 145 4.97 -3.42 4.06
N LEU A 146 4.67 -4.72 4.11
CA LEU A 146 3.32 -5.26 4.13
C LEU A 146 2.88 -5.39 5.57
N GLY A 147 1.67 -4.94 5.86
CA GLY A 147 1.13 -4.98 7.20
C GLY A 147 -0.18 -4.23 7.32
N SER A 148 -0.71 -4.19 8.53
CA SER A 148 -1.94 -3.48 8.85
C SER A 148 -1.92 -2.95 10.28
N THR A 149 -2.98 -2.28 10.73
CA THR A 149 -3.06 -1.85 12.14
C THR A 149 -3.17 -3.05 13.07
N GLU A 150 -3.89 -4.09 12.61
CA GLU A 150 -4.12 -5.35 13.30
C GLU A 150 -2.82 -6.12 13.51
N THR A 151 -1.97 -6.17 12.49
CA THR A 151 -0.80 -7.05 12.44
C THR A 151 0.52 -6.34 12.69
N GLY A 152 0.58 -5.04 12.42
CA GLY A 152 1.84 -4.32 12.31
C GLY A 152 2.54 -4.71 11.01
N ALA A 153 3.83 -4.45 10.90
CA ALA A 153 4.62 -5.00 9.81
C ALA A 153 4.66 -6.54 9.90
N VAL A 154 4.39 -7.19 8.77
CA VAL A 154 4.34 -8.65 8.59
C VAL A 154 5.49 -9.13 7.74
N ALA A 155 5.73 -8.44 6.63
CA ALA A 155 6.74 -8.80 5.66
C ALA A 155 7.32 -7.55 5.00
N HIS A 156 8.47 -7.69 4.37
CA HIS A 156 9.13 -6.61 3.66
C HIS A 156 9.74 -7.08 2.34
N ARG A 157 10.05 -6.11 1.47
CA ARG A 157 10.87 -6.30 0.28
C ARG A 157 11.58 -4.99 -0.09
N PRO A 158 12.70 -5.03 -0.81
CA PRO A 158 13.29 -3.82 -1.39
C PRO A 158 12.39 -3.26 -2.49
N VAL A 159 12.35 -1.94 -2.60
CA VAL A 159 11.85 -1.22 -3.78
C VAL A 159 13.06 -0.84 -4.61
N ALA A 160 13.13 -1.36 -5.84
CA ALA A 160 14.10 -0.91 -6.84
C ALA A 160 13.35 -0.55 -8.12
N GLY A 161 14.03 -0.48 -9.27
CA GLY A 161 13.39 -0.24 -10.57
C GLY A 161 12.23 -1.21 -10.88
N GLU A 162 11.65 -1.08 -12.07
CA GLU A 162 10.43 -1.79 -12.51
C GLU A 162 10.46 -3.33 -12.34
N ARG A 163 11.65 -3.91 -12.13
CA ARG A 163 11.88 -5.34 -11.84
C ARG A 163 11.44 -5.80 -10.45
N THR A 164 11.00 -4.91 -9.56
CA THR A 164 10.70 -5.27 -8.15
C THR A 164 9.24 -5.60 -7.85
N THR A 165 8.33 -5.36 -8.80
CA THR A 165 6.89 -5.68 -8.68
C THR A 165 6.61 -7.17 -8.42
N GLY A 166 7.47 -8.07 -8.91
CA GLY A 166 7.38 -9.53 -8.73
C GLY A 166 8.40 -10.14 -7.76
N LEU A 167 9.15 -9.32 -7.00
CA LEU A 167 10.03 -9.88 -5.97
C LEU A 167 9.20 -10.47 -4.83
N PRO A 168 9.59 -11.66 -4.31
CA PRO A 168 8.90 -12.26 -3.19
C PRO A 168 9.07 -11.40 -1.94
N TRP A 169 7.99 -11.33 -1.17
CA TRP A 169 7.99 -10.75 0.16
C TRP A 169 8.68 -11.68 1.13
N ARG A 170 9.44 -11.13 2.08
CA ARG A 170 10.09 -11.88 3.15
C ARG A 170 9.41 -11.58 4.48
N LEU A 171 9.00 -12.63 5.19
CA LEU A 171 8.41 -12.50 6.53
C LEU A 171 9.43 -11.91 7.49
N LEU A 172 8.98 -10.98 8.34
CA LEU A 172 9.79 -10.52 9.46
C LEU A 172 10.07 -11.67 10.43
N PRO A 173 11.21 -11.67 11.15
CA PRO A 173 11.63 -12.81 11.98
C PRO A 173 10.61 -13.32 12.99
N ASP A 174 9.82 -12.43 13.61
CA ASP A 174 8.84 -12.79 14.64
C ASP A 174 7.47 -13.24 14.09
N VAL A 175 7.31 -13.27 12.77
CA VAL A 175 6.06 -13.62 12.12
C VAL A 175 6.08 -15.08 11.70
N GLU A 176 5.09 -15.84 12.13
CA GLU A 176 4.82 -17.17 11.63
C GLU A 176 3.72 -17.09 10.57
N MET A 177 3.93 -17.73 9.42
CA MET A 177 2.90 -17.88 8.40
C MET A 177 2.18 -19.21 8.61
N LEU A 178 0.88 -19.12 8.88
CA LEU A 178 0.00 -20.26 9.12
C LEU A 178 -0.77 -20.63 7.85
N PRO A 179 -1.34 -21.85 7.77
CA PRO A 179 -2.26 -22.21 6.70
C PRO A 179 -3.50 -21.29 6.72
N GLY A 180 -3.62 -20.42 5.72
CA GLY A 180 -4.80 -19.58 5.52
C GLY A 180 -5.87 -20.25 4.65
N SER A 181 -7.04 -19.61 4.62
CA SER A 181 -8.16 -20.01 3.80
C SER A 181 -7.81 -20.01 2.31
N VAL A 182 -8.35 -20.98 1.57
CA VAL A 182 -8.12 -21.10 0.13
C VAL A 182 -8.97 -20.06 -0.60
N ALA A 183 -8.37 -19.36 -1.57
CA ALA A 183 -9.07 -18.34 -2.34
C ALA A 183 -9.93 -18.93 -3.47
N ASP A 184 -9.47 -20.00 -4.11
CA ASP A 184 -10.13 -20.69 -5.22
C ASP A 184 -9.84 -22.20 -5.19
N GLY A 185 -10.74 -23.01 -5.77
CA GLY A 185 -10.68 -24.47 -5.74
C GLY A 185 -9.37 -25.12 -6.24
N ASP A 186 -8.53 -24.38 -6.97
CA ASP A 186 -7.25 -24.85 -7.51
C ASP A 186 -6.11 -24.85 -6.48
N GLY A 187 -6.34 -24.36 -5.25
CA GLY A 187 -5.47 -24.57 -4.08
C GLY A 187 -4.13 -23.79 -4.03
N ALA A 188 -3.73 -23.12 -5.12
CA ALA A 188 -2.46 -22.41 -5.23
C ALA A 188 -2.44 -21.05 -4.51
N ALA A 189 -3.57 -20.33 -4.45
CA ALA A 189 -3.69 -19.04 -3.78
C ALA A 189 -4.43 -19.19 -2.45
N ARG A 190 -3.83 -18.66 -1.37
CA ARG A 190 -4.41 -18.67 -0.03
C ARG A 190 -4.39 -17.28 0.58
N ARG A 191 -5.32 -16.99 1.49
CA ARG A 191 -5.23 -15.81 2.34
C ARG A 191 -3.99 -15.90 3.22
N LEU A 192 -3.32 -14.78 3.41
CA LEU A 192 -2.18 -14.71 4.30
C LEU A 192 -2.68 -14.74 5.75
N ARG A 193 -2.46 -15.85 6.44
CA ARG A 193 -2.73 -15.99 7.87
C ARG A 193 -1.42 -16.00 8.63
N VAL A 194 -1.33 -15.21 9.70
CA VAL A 194 -0.09 -15.04 10.46
C VAL A 194 -0.32 -15.07 11.96
N ALA A 195 0.68 -15.55 12.70
CA ALA A 195 0.81 -15.35 14.14
C ALA A 195 2.04 -14.47 14.43
N SER A 196 1.94 -13.62 15.44
CA SER A 196 3.03 -12.76 15.92
C SER A 196 2.71 -12.28 17.34
N PRO A 197 3.72 -12.07 18.21
CA PRO A 197 3.51 -11.44 19.51
C PRO A 197 3.00 -10.00 19.42
N ARG A 198 3.07 -9.37 18.24
CA ARG A 198 2.68 -7.98 17.99
C ARG A 198 1.26 -7.81 17.44
N LEU A 199 0.45 -8.87 17.42
CA LEU A 199 -0.96 -8.73 17.02
C LEU A 199 -1.69 -7.78 17.99
N ALA A 200 -2.42 -6.83 17.41
CA ALA A 200 -3.16 -5.84 18.19
C ALA A 200 -4.39 -6.48 18.83
N ARG A 201 -4.76 -5.97 20.00
CA ARG A 201 -6.01 -6.35 20.66
C ARG A 201 -7.16 -5.51 20.13
N ARG A 202 -8.28 -6.12 19.77
CA ARG A 202 -9.48 -5.34 19.41
C ARG A 202 -10.06 -4.66 20.65
N ALA A 203 -10.51 -3.42 20.55
CA ALA A 203 -11.21 -2.77 21.66
C ALA A 203 -12.44 -3.59 22.09
N GLY A 204 -12.55 -3.88 23.39
CA GLY A 204 -13.56 -4.75 23.97
C GLY A 204 -13.18 -6.24 24.05
N ALA A 205 -12.09 -6.68 23.42
CA ALA A 205 -11.56 -8.03 23.62
C ALA A 205 -10.63 -8.08 24.86
N GLU A 206 -10.58 -9.21 25.55
CA GLU A 206 -9.72 -9.41 26.73
C GLU A 206 -8.22 -9.47 26.37
N ALA A 207 -7.89 -10.11 25.24
CA ALA A 207 -6.52 -10.30 24.76
C ALA A 207 -6.44 -10.20 23.22
N PRO A 208 -5.24 -10.00 22.63
CA PRO A 208 -5.03 -10.21 21.20
C PRO A 208 -5.43 -11.62 20.76
N THR A 209 -5.77 -11.79 19.49
CA THR A 209 -5.98 -13.11 18.91
C THR A 209 -4.64 -13.83 18.74
N ALA A 210 -4.65 -15.17 18.76
CA ALA A 210 -3.43 -15.97 18.55
C ALA A 210 -2.88 -15.84 17.12
N ASP A 211 -3.79 -15.64 16.16
CA ASP A 211 -3.46 -15.42 14.76
C ASP A 211 -4.41 -14.39 14.12
N TRP A 212 -4.05 -13.95 12.91
CA TRP A 212 -4.85 -13.03 12.12
C TRP A 212 -4.77 -13.38 10.62
N GLU A 213 -5.92 -13.39 9.95
CA GLU A 213 -5.99 -13.60 8.49
C GLU A 213 -6.17 -12.26 7.77
N LEU A 214 -5.15 -11.87 6.99
CA LEU A 214 -5.17 -10.67 6.17
C LEU A 214 -6.03 -10.89 4.91
N PRO A 215 -6.60 -9.82 4.33
CA PRO A 215 -7.31 -9.90 3.05
C PRO A 215 -6.37 -10.07 1.85
N ASP A 216 -5.09 -10.33 2.08
CA ASP A 216 -4.03 -10.41 1.10
C ASP A 216 -3.87 -11.86 0.65
N LEU A 217 -3.92 -12.11 -0.66
CA LEU A 217 -3.73 -13.43 -1.25
C LEU A 217 -2.27 -13.65 -1.58
N VAL A 218 -1.78 -14.84 -1.27
CA VAL A 218 -0.37 -15.18 -1.40
C VAL A 218 -0.17 -16.59 -1.96
N ALA A 219 0.97 -16.78 -2.61
CA ALA A 219 1.50 -18.09 -3.00
C ALA A 219 2.89 -18.29 -2.37
N PRO A 220 3.26 -19.50 -1.92
CA PRO A 220 4.59 -19.78 -1.39
C PRO A 220 5.70 -19.45 -2.40
N ALA A 221 6.79 -18.84 -1.92
CA ALA A 221 7.99 -18.52 -2.71
C ALA A 221 9.30 -18.93 -2.01
N GLY A 222 9.20 -19.68 -0.91
CA GLY A 222 10.30 -20.15 -0.09
C GLY A 222 9.90 -20.29 1.38
N PRO A 223 10.81 -20.74 2.28
CA PRO A 223 10.48 -21.05 3.66
C PRO A 223 9.91 -19.87 4.47
N ARG A 224 10.43 -18.66 4.24
CA ARG A 224 9.95 -17.41 4.87
C ARG A 224 9.60 -16.36 3.83
N ALA A 225 9.14 -16.80 2.66
CA ALA A 225 8.88 -15.92 1.53
C ALA A 225 7.62 -16.31 0.76
N PHE A 226 6.92 -15.30 0.24
CA PHE A 226 5.70 -15.51 -0.54
C PHE A 226 5.59 -14.48 -1.68
N GLN A 227 4.91 -14.87 -2.75
CA GLN A 227 4.42 -13.94 -3.76
C GLN A 227 3.09 -13.36 -3.29
N HIS A 228 2.95 -12.03 -3.35
CA HIS A 228 1.68 -11.36 -3.11
C HIS A 228 0.89 -11.32 -4.42
N LEU A 229 -0.29 -11.90 -4.42
CA LEU A 229 -1.15 -12.05 -5.59
C LEU A 229 -2.22 -10.96 -5.68
N GLY A 230 -2.19 -9.98 -4.77
CA GLY A 230 -3.19 -8.93 -4.62
C GLY A 230 -4.11 -9.14 -3.42
N ARG A 231 -5.12 -8.28 -3.30
CA ARG A 231 -6.12 -8.37 -2.23
C ARG A 231 -7.34 -9.12 -2.71
N ALA A 232 -7.90 -10.00 -1.87
CA ALA A 232 -9.08 -10.79 -2.17
C ALA A 232 -10.25 -9.92 -2.65
N SER A 233 -10.47 -8.76 -2.01
CA SER A 233 -11.53 -7.81 -2.42
C SER A 233 -11.24 -7.04 -3.70
N ARG A 234 -10.02 -7.11 -4.26
CA ARG A 234 -9.61 -6.44 -5.50
C ARG A 234 -9.24 -7.42 -6.61
N LEU A 235 -9.51 -8.70 -6.40
CA LEU A 235 -9.34 -9.75 -7.39
C LEU A 235 -10.73 -10.14 -7.86
N VAL A 236 -11.00 -9.95 -9.14
CA VAL A 236 -12.29 -10.29 -9.76
C VAL A 236 -12.07 -11.28 -10.90
N LYS A 237 -13.02 -12.18 -11.12
CA LYS A 237 -12.99 -13.12 -12.23
C LYS A 237 -13.99 -12.72 -13.31
N VAL A 238 -13.51 -12.00 -14.32
CA VAL A 238 -14.34 -11.51 -15.41
C VAL A 238 -14.26 -12.48 -16.58
N ASN A 239 -15.38 -13.09 -16.94
CA ASN A 239 -15.47 -14.08 -18.04
C ASN A 239 -14.40 -15.20 -17.93
N GLY A 240 -14.15 -15.69 -16.72
CA GLY A 240 -13.14 -16.74 -16.48
C GLY A 240 -11.71 -16.24 -16.30
N VAL A 241 -11.41 -14.98 -16.63
CA VAL A 241 -10.09 -14.37 -16.48
C VAL A 241 -9.96 -13.70 -15.12
N ARG A 242 -8.96 -14.13 -14.34
CA ARG A 242 -8.63 -13.48 -13.06
C ARG A 242 -7.96 -12.13 -13.33
N CYS A 243 -8.54 -11.08 -12.78
CA CYS A 243 -8.07 -9.71 -12.93
C CYS A 243 -7.67 -9.17 -11.55
N ASP A 244 -6.39 -8.86 -11.37
CA ASP A 244 -5.96 -8.00 -10.26
C ASP A 244 -6.23 -6.55 -10.64
N LEU A 245 -7.20 -5.93 -9.97
CA LEU A 245 -7.58 -4.55 -10.23
C LEU A 245 -6.44 -3.56 -9.96
N ALA A 246 -5.49 -3.89 -9.07
CA ALA A 246 -4.28 -3.08 -8.89
C ALA A 246 -3.42 -3.08 -10.16
N HIS A 247 -3.23 -4.26 -10.75
CA HIS A 247 -2.46 -4.40 -11.99
C HIS A 247 -3.15 -3.72 -13.18
N VAL A 248 -4.48 -3.84 -13.28
CA VAL A 248 -5.27 -3.10 -14.28
C VAL A 248 -5.08 -1.59 -14.12
N GLU A 249 -5.12 -1.07 -12.88
CA GLU A 249 -4.87 0.35 -12.59
C GLU A 249 -3.45 0.78 -13.01
N ASP A 250 -2.43 -0.04 -12.78
CA ASP A 250 -1.05 0.26 -13.17
C ASP A 250 -0.90 0.36 -14.69
N LEU A 251 -1.43 -0.62 -15.44
CA LEU A 251 -1.44 -0.61 -16.90
C LEU A 251 -2.24 0.57 -17.45
N ALA A 252 -3.40 0.85 -16.87
CA ALA A 252 -4.25 1.97 -17.26
C ALA A 252 -3.54 3.32 -17.05
N ARG A 253 -2.83 3.51 -15.93
CA ARG A 253 -2.06 4.72 -15.64
C ARG A 253 -0.89 4.91 -16.60
N ALA A 254 -0.20 3.83 -16.97
CA ALA A 254 0.85 3.87 -17.99
C ALA A 254 0.30 4.26 -19.38
N ARG A 255 -0.89 3.75 -19.73
CA ARG A 255 -1.54 4.02 -21.02
C ARG A 255 -2.15 5.42 -21.12
N CYS A 256 -2.63 5.95 -20.00
CA CYS A 256 -3.30 7.25 -19.91
C CYS A 256 -2.61 8.14 -18.86
N PRO A 257 -1.40 8.66 -19.13
CA PRO A 257 -0.67 9.51 -18.21
C PRO A 257 -1.49 10.74 -17.82
N GLY A 258 -1.47 11.11 -16.53
CA GLY A 258 -2.16 12.30 -16.01
C GLY A 258 -3.60 12.05 -15.52
N LEU A 259 -4.18 10.87 -15.77
CA LEU A 259 -5.47 10.49 -15.18
C LEU A 259 -5.30 9.92 -13.78
N ASP A 260 -6.08 10.43 -12.84
CA ASP A 260 -6.24 9.81 -11.53
C ASP A 260 -7.35 8.76 -11.60
N LEU A 261 -6.99 7.48 -11.66
CA LEU A 261 -7.91 6.37 -11.94
C LEU A 261 -7.85 5.25 -10.90
N VAL A 262 -9.00 4.65 -10.64
CA VAL A 262 -9.22 3.55 -9.70
C VAL A 262 -10.19 2.54 -10.29
N CYS A 263 -9.91 1.24 -10.11
CA CYS A 263 -10.83 0.17 -10.43
C CYS A 263 -11.65 -0.21 -9.20
N ALA A 264 -12.95 -0.39 -9.38
CA ALA A 264 -13.85 -0.89 -8.35
C ALA A 264 -14.46 -2.24 -8.79
N PRO A 265 -14.44 -3.27 -7.92
CA PRO A 265 -15.15 -4.51 -8.19
C PRO A 265 -16.66 -4.27 -8.18
N VAL A 266 -17.39 -4.96 -9.05
CA VAL A 266 -18.85 -4.91 -9.14
C VAL A 266 -19.40 -6.31 -9.37
N SER A 267 -20.61 -6.56 -8.89
CA SER A 267 -21.36 -7.77 -9.23
C SER A 267 -22.43 -7.42 -10.27
N ASP A 268 -22.46 -8.16 -11.37
CA ASP A 268 -23.45 -8.04 -12.45
C ASP A 268 -24.33 -9.30 -12.44
N PRO A 269 -25.67 -9.18 -12.34
CA PRO A 269 -26.55 -10.34 -12.26
C PRO A 269 -26.47 -11.29 -13.46
N VAL A 270 -26.03 -10.81 -14.62
CA VAL A 270 -25.94 -11.58 -15.87
C VAL A 270 -24.50 -12.03 -16.14
N ARG A 271 -23.52 -11.15 -15.89
CA ARG A 271 -22.10 -11.39 -16.20
C ARG A 271 -21.27 -11.91 -15.02
N GLY A 272 -21.86 -11.99 -13.83
CA GLY A 272 -21.14 -12.35 -12.61
C GLY A 272 -20.21 -11.24 -12.14
N GLU A 273 -19.02 -11.60 -11.68
CA GLU A 273 -18.03 -10.62 -11.24
C GLU A 273 -17.52 -9.76 -12.41
N HIS A 274 -17.42 -8.46 -12.17
CA HIS A 274 -16.82 -7.52 -13.09
C HIS A 274 -16.07 -6.42 -12.33
N TYR A 275 -15.47 -5.50 -13.07
CA TYR A 275 -14.99 -4.24 -12.54
C TYR A 275 -15.39 -3.05 -13.42
N GLU A 276 -15.39 -1.88 -12.80
CA GLU A 276 -15.58 -0.57 -13.43
C GLU A 276 -14.43 0.36 -13.05
N VAL A 277 -14.23 1.40 -13.84
CA VAL A 277 -13.12 2.35 -13.66
C VAL A 277 -13.69 3.72 -13.32
N PHE A 278 -13.26 4.29 -12.20
CA PHE A 278 -13.52 5.68 -11.84
C PHE A 278 -12.29 6.50 -12.16
N TYR A 279 -12.47 7.68 -12.76
CA TYR A 279 -11.36 8.56 -13.08
C TYR A 279 -11.67 10.05 -12.81
N ALA A 280 -10.64 10.79 -12.43
CA ALA A 280 -10.65 12.25 -12.34
C ALA A 280 -9.57 12.84 -13.28
N SER A 281 -9.91 13.95 -13.93
CA SER A 281 -9.05 14.64 -14.89
C SER A 281 -9.38 16.13 -14.90
N ALA A 282 -8.34 16.96 -14.97
CA ALA A 282 -8.47 18.40 -15.22
C ALA A 282 -8.94 18.66 -16.66
N GLU A 283 -8.38 17.92 -17.63
CA GLU A 283 -8.75 18.02 -19.04
C GLU A 283 -9.99 17.17 -19.37
N PRO A 284 -10.83 17.58 -20.34
CA PRO A 284 -11.91 16.76 -20.87
C PRO A 284 -11.38 15.44 -21.46
N VAL A 285 -12.04 14.33 -21.11
CA VAL A 285 -11.72 13.00 -21.64
C VAL A 285 -13.00 12.39 -22.19
N ASP A 286 -12.98 11.91 -23.42
CA ASP A 286 -14.09 11.13 -23.99
C ASP A 286 -14.18 9.77 -23.26
N PRO A 287 -15.26 9.51 -22.48
CA PRO A 287 -15.41 8.26 -21.76
C PRO A 287 -15.43 7.03 -22.68
N ALA A 288 -16.00 7.14 -23.89
CA ALA A 288 -16.07 6.02 -24.83
C ALA A 288 -14.68 5.72 -25.43
N ALA A 289 -13.89 6.75 -25.75
CA ALA A 289 -12.49 6.57 -26.13
C ALA A 289 -11.64 5.99 -24.99
N LEU A 290 -11.81 6.47 -23.75
CA LEU A 290 -11.10 5.93 -22.59
C LEU A 290 -11.42 4.45 -22.40
N ARG A 291 -12.71 4.07 -22.35
CA ARG A 291 -13.12 2.68 -22.23
C ARG A 291 -12.53 1.80 -23.34
N ARG A 292 -12.57 2.27 -24.60
CA ARG A 292 -11.96 1.55 -25.73
C ARG A 292 -10.44 1.41 -25.57
N SER A 293 -9.75 2.43 -25.07
CA SER A 293 -8.31 2.40 -24.78
C SER A 293 -8.00 1.35 -23.71
N LEU A 294 -8.77 1.33 -22.61
CA LEU A 294 -8.63 0.37 -21.52
C LEU A 294 -8.99 -1.06 -21.94
N GLY A 295 -9.95 -1.23 -22.85
CA GLY A 295 -10.26 -2.53 -23.45
C GLY A 295 -9.18 -3.08 -24.38
N ARG A 296 -8.14 -2.29 -24.67
CA ARG A 296 -6.97 -2.70 -25.47
C ARG A 296 -5.71 -2.85 -24.62
N LEU A 297 -5.83 -2.90 -23.28
CA LEU A 297 -4.69 -3.17 -22.43
C LEU A 297 -4.08 -4.54 -22.78
N PRO A 298 -2.75 -4.70 -22.67
CA PRO A 298 -2.09 -5.98 -22.92
C PRO A 298 -2.60 -7.08 -21.95
N SER A 299 -2.23 -8.34 -22.22
CA SER A 299 -2.40 -9.51 -21.32
C SER A 299 -3.76 -10.23 -21.27
N GLY A 300 -4.64 -10.03 -22.26
CA GLY A 300 -5.92 -10.75 -22.30
C GLY A 300 -6.89 -10.33 -21.19
N LEU A 301 -6.61 -9.21 -20.52
CA LEU A 301 -7.49 -8.63 -19.53
C LEU A 301 -8.79 -8.14 -20.22
N PRO A 302 -9.97 -8.49 -19.70
CA PRO A 302 -11.23 -8.02 -20.23
C PRO A 302 -11.38 -6.51 -20.00
N ALA A 303 -12.06 -5.82 -20.93
CA ALA A 303 -12.35 -4.40 -20.81
C ALA A 303 -13.20 -4.09 -19.56
N PRO A 304 -13.11 -2.88 -18.97
CA PRO A 304 -13.98 -2.50 -17.85
C PRO A 304 -15.46 -2.48 -18.27
N ARG A 305 -16.36 -2.79 -17.34
CA ARG A 305 -17.83 -2.80 -17.56
C ARG A 305 -18.36 -1.40 -17.86
N ALA A 306 -17.75 -0.39 -17.26
CA ALA A 306 -18.05 1.02 -17.44
C ALA A 306 -16.85 1.87 -16.98
N VAL A 307 -16.81 3.12 -17.45
CA VAL A 307 -15.90 4.14 -16.95
C VAL A 307 -16.74 5.32 -16.44
N HIS A 308 -16.41 5.85 -15.27
CA HIS A 308 -17.15 6.93 -14.61
C HIS A 308 -16.22 8.10 -14.31
N ARG A 309 -16.53 9.28 -14.84
CA ARG A 309 -15.84 10.50 -14.44
C ARG A 309 -16.35 10.95 -13.08
N VAL A 310 -15.45 11.23 -12.15
CA VAL A 310 -15.76 11.82 -10.85
C VAL A 310 -14.98 13.12 -10.67
N PRO A 311 -15.44 14.05 -9.81
CA PRO A 311 -14.71 15.31 -9.56
C PRO A 311 -13.31 15.08 -8.99
N ARG A 312 -13.17 14.06 -8.12
CA ARG A 312 -11.91 13.61 -7.53
C ARG A 312 -12.04 12.16 -7.05
N ILE A 313 -10.94 11.44 -6.95
CA ILE A 313 -10.90 10.14 -6.27
C ILE A 313 -10.76 10.37 -4.75
N PRO A 314 -11.74 9.94 -3.92
CA PRO A 314 -11.69 10.14 -2.48
C PRO A 314 -10.63 9.21 -1.85
N ARG A 315 -9.75 9.80 -1.04
CA ARG A 315 -8.68 9.11 -0.31
C ARG A 315 -8.65 9.52 1.16
N SER A 316 -8.21 8.61 2.04
CA SER A 316 -7.87 8.93 3.43
C SER A 316 -6.64 9.83 3.52
N SER A 317 -6.32 10.32 4.72
CA SER A 317 -5.05 11.03 4.98
C SER A 317 -3.79 10.18 4.77
N THR A 318 -3.93 8.86 4.70
CA THR A 318 -2.86 7.91 4.34
C THR A 318 -2.88 7.51 2.86
N GLY A 319 -3.70 8.16 2.04
CA GLY A 319 -3.79 7.90 0.60
C GLY A 319 -4.60 6.66 0.21
N LYS A 320 -5.22 5.95 1.17
CA LYS A 320 -6.08 4.79 0.86
C LYS A 320 -7.36 5.25 0.17
N VAL A 321 -7.68 4.64 -0.96
CA VAL A 321 -8.89 4.93 -1.73
C VAL A 321 -10.14 4.48 -0.97
N ARG A 322 -11.18 5.31 -1.00
CA ARG A 322 -12.49 5.02 -0.40
C ARG A 322 -13.47 4.54 -1.46
N THR A 323 -13.31 3.28 -1.90
CA THR A 323 -14.07 2.70 -3.02
C THR A 323 -15.58 2.74 -2.80
N ALA A 324 -16.06 2.61 -1.55
CA ALA A 324 -17.49 2.71 -1.22
C ALA A 324 -18.10 4.08 -1.59
N GLU A 325 -17.36 5.17 -1.38
CA GLU A 325 -17.80 6.53 -1.77
C GLU A 325 -17.88 6.67 -3.29
N LEU A 326 -16.94 6.05 -4.03
CA LEU A 326 -16.96 6.04 -5.50
C LEU A 326 -18.16 5.26 -6.04
N THR A 327 -18.41 4.06 -5.53
CA THR A 327 -19.53 3.23 -5.99
C THR A 327 -20.89 3.82 -5.64
N ALA A 328 -21.00 4.53 -4.50
CA ALA A 328 -22.22 5.24 -4.13
C ALA A 328 -22.47 6.48 -5.00
N ALA A 329 -21.41 7.14 -5.49
CA ALA A 329 -21.49 8.30 -6.38
C ALA A 329 -21.70 7.90 -7.86
N ARG A 330 -21.90 6.62 -8.16
CA ARG A 330 -22.17 6.15 -9.53
C ARG A 330 -23.43 6.84 -10.05
N PRO A 331 -23.39 7.52 -11.21
CA PRO A 331 -24.61 7.97 -11.88
C PRO A 331 -25.49 6.75 -12.13
N THR A 332 -26.76 6.79 -11.73
CA THR A 332 -27.72 5.75 -12.10
C THR A 332 -27.74 5.69 -13.63
N GLN A 333 -27.14 4.66 -14.22
CA GLN A 333 -27.33 4.42 -15.65
C GLN A 333 -28.80 4.02 -15.82
N GLU A 334 -29.56 4.85 -16.53
CA GLU A 334 -30.78 4.38 -17.18
C GLU A 334 -30.43 3.11 -17.95
N ALA A 335 -31.25 2.08 -17.77
CA ALA A 335 -31.07 0.80 -18.41
C ALA A 335 -31.22 0.96 -19.92
N GLU A 336 -30.13 1.23 -20.63
CA GLU A 336 -30.03 0.95 -22.06
C GLU A 336 -29.92 -0.57 -22.22
N HIS A 337 -31.06 -1.25 -22.11
CA HIS A 337 -31.29 -2.52 -22.81
C HIS A 337 -31.78 -2.16 -24.21
N VAL A 338 -30.88 -2.32 -25.18
CA VAL A 338 -31.23 -2.81 -26.52
C VAL A 338 -30.54 -4.15 -26.69
#